data_AF-A0A7W9AQ62-F1
#
_entry.id   AF-A0A7W9AQ62-F1
#
_cell.length_a   1.000
_cell.length_b   1.000
_cell.length_c   1.000
_cell.angle_alpha   90.00
_cell.angle_beta   90.00
_cell.angle_gamma   90.00
#
_symmetry.space_group_name_H-M   'P 1'
#
loop_
_entity.id
_entity.type
_entity.pdbx_description
1 polymer ?
#
loop_
_entity_poly.entity_id
_entity_poly.type
_entity_poly.pdbx_seq_one_letter_code
_entity_poly.pdbx_strand_id
1 'polypeptide(L)'
;MVYRIFAAAFLGSVATSASAEPVWGKVEFGMTRAQVEALYPKGPDTEYQKAAIEISNVNIMGKCDAEANIRFDDAGIVKEVMIAGNPSMGGRCSNEVMTALSAKYGQPANWDGNGGSILARQGKVAIWSRPDGVAMRFKKYENGIFGGGGLAKASWELTYSKVDANFGL
;
A
#
# COMPACT_ATOMS: atom_id res chain seq x y z
N MET A 1 -13.38 63.62 -20.96
CA MET A 1 -14.05 62.35 -20.61
C MET A 1 -13.12 61.22 -21.02
N VAL A 2 -12.54 60.50 -20.06
CA VAL A 2 -11.67 59.35 -20.32
C VAL A 2 -12.31 58.14 -19.66
N TYR A 3 -12.89 57.24 -20.45
CA TYR A 3 -13.42 55.98 -19.95
C TYR A 3 -12.27 54.98 -19.77
N ARG A 4 -12.00 54.58 -18.52
CA ARG A 4 -11.10 53.46 -18.21
C ARG A 4 -11.93 52.17 -18.21
N ILE A 5 -11.67 51.29 -19.17
CA ILE A 5 -12.22 49.94 -19.21
C ILE A 5 -11.35 49.07 -18.30
N PHE A 6 -11.92 48.55 -17.22
CA PHE A 6 -11.30 47.51 -16.40
C PHE A 6 -11.58 46.16 -17.05
N ALA A 7 -10.55 45.55 -17.65
CA ALA A 7 -10.60 44.14 -18.05
C ALA A 7 -10.32 43.29 -16.81
N ALA A 8 -11.38 42.70 -16.24
CA ALA A 8 -11.25 41.71 -15.18
C ALA A 8 -10.76 40.39 -15.79
N ALA A 9 -9.51 40.03 -15.52
CA ALA A 9 -8.96 38.72 -15.84
C ALA A 9 -9.64 37.65 -14.97
N PHE A 10 -10.59 36.92 -15.55
CA PHE A 10 -11.06 35.63 -15.03
C PHE A 10 -9.93 34.60 -15.23
N LEU A 11 -8.93 34.62 -14.33
CA LEU A 11 -7.96 33.53 -14.24
C LEU A 11 -8.58 32.42 -13.40
N GLY A 12 -8.94 31.36 -14.11
CA GLY A 12 -9.59 30.17 -13.59
C GLY A 12 -8.87 29.61 -12.38
N SER A 13 -9.67 29.32 -11.37
CA SER A 13 -9.31 28.47 -10.25
C SER A 13 -8.87 27.12 -10.83
N VAL A 14 -7.56 26.86 -10.82
CA VAL A 14 -7.04 25.50 -10.89
C VAL A 14 -7.64 24.80 -9.67
N ALA A 15 -8.68 24.00 -9.91
CA ALA A 15 -9.20 23.08 -8.92
C ALA A 15 -8.05 22.14 -8.56
N THR A 16 -7.37 22.42 -7.45
CA THR A 16 -6.51 21.44 -6.80
C THR A 16 -7.43 20.30 -6.42
N SER A 17 -7.40 19.21 -7.18
CA SER A 17 -8.02 17.95 -6.82
C SER A 17 -7.64 17.66 -5.37
N ALA A 18 -8.63 17.44 -4.51
CA ALA A 18 -8.38 16.98 -3.16
C ALA A 18 -7.55 15.68 -3.27
N SER A 19 -6.24 15.76 -2.97
CA SER A 19 -5.34 14.60 -2.99
C SER A 19 -5.92 13.56 -2.04
N ALA A 20 -6.12 12.34 -2.53
CA ALA A 20 -6.59 11.26 -1.68
C ALA A 20 -5.51 10.99 -0.61
N GLU A 21 -5.89 10.58 0.60
CA GLU A 21 -4.88 10.28 1.63
C GLU A 21 -3.99 9.13 1.14
N PRO A 22 -2.65 9.28 1.13
CA PRO A 22 -1.75 8.25 0.65
C PRO A 22 -2.04 6.88 1.29
N VAL A 23 -2.07 5.84 0.47
CA VAL A 23 -2.23 4.48 0.95
C VAL A 23 -0.92 3.92 1.50
N TRP A 24 0.20 4.28 0.88
CA TRP A 24 1.54 4.01 1.38
C TRP A 24 2.54 5.00 0.78
N GLY A 25 3.44 5.54 1.60
CA GLY A 25 4.42 6.52 1.15
C GLY A 25 3.75 7.73 0.50
N LYS A 26 4.02 7.93 -0.79
CA LYS A 26 3.39 8.97 -1.63
C LYS A 26 2.40 8.40 -2.66
N VAL A 27 2.09 7.11 -2.58
CA VAL A 27 1.20 6.44 -3.52
C VAL A 27 -0.25 6.63 -3.07
N GLU A 28 -1.08 7.06 -4.00
CA GLU A 28 -2.52 7.22 -3.83
C GLU A 28 -3.26 6.30 -4.81
N PHE A 29 -4.46 5.85 -4.43
CA PHE A 29 -5.34 5.22 -5.41
C PHE A 29 -5.82 6.25 -6.44
N GLY A 30 -5.83 5.87 -7.71
CA GLY A 30 -6.12 6.79 -8.82
C GLY A 30 -4.87 7.36 -9.50
N MET A 31 -3.69 7.18 -8.90
CA MET A 31 -2.43 7.45 -9.60
C MET A 31 -2.26 6.48 -10.77
N THR A 32 -1.78 7.01 -11.89
CA THR A 32 -1.35 6.23 -13.05
C THR A 32 0.02 5.63 -12.81
N ARG A 33 0.35 4.58 -13.57
CA ARG A 33 1.69 4.00 -13.59
C ARG A 33 2.79 5.04 -13.81
N ALA A 34 2.61 5.96 -14.75
CA ALA A 34 3.58 7.02 -15.04
C ALA A 34 3.82 7.94 -13.83
N GLN A 35 2.77 8.25 -13.05
CA GLN A 35 2.91 9.04 -11.83
C GLN A 35 3.68 8.28 -10.75
N VAL A 36 3.45 6.97 -10.61
CA VAL A 36 4.21 6.13 -9.67
C VAL A 36 5.67 5.99 -10.10
N GLU A 37 5.94 5.80 -11.39
CA GLU A 37 7.31 5.75 -11.95
C GLU A 37 8.06 7.06 -11.74
N ALA A 38 7.37 8.21 -11.78
CA ALA A 38 7.97 9.51 -11.46
C ALA A 38 8.32 9.65 -9.97
N LEU A 39 7.53 9.04 -9.08
CA LEU A 39 7.81 9.01 -7.64
C LEU A 39 8.95 8.03 -7.28
N TYR A 40 9.00 6.91 -7.98
CA TYR A 40 9.95 5.81 -7.77
C TYR A 40 10.62 5.47 -9.10
N PRO A 41 11.65 6.24 -9.51
CA PRO A 41 12.37 6.01 -10.76
C PRO A 41 13.12 4.69 -10.72
N LYS A 42 13.23 4.02 -11.88
CA LYS A 42 13.95 2.75 -12.01
C LYS A 42 15.38 2.88 -11.47
N GLY A 43 15.79 1.94 -10.64
CA GLY A 43 17.06 1.99 -9.93
C GLY A 43 17.41 0.67 -9.26
N PRO A 44 18.45 0.62 -8.42
CA PRO A 44 18.87 -0.59 -7.73
C PRO A 44 17.77 -1.16 -6.81
N ASP A 45 16.93 -0.29 -6.25
CA ASP A 45 15.85 -0.65 -5.33
C ASP A 45 14.46 -0.58 -5.97
N THR A 46 14.36 -0.37 -7.29
CA THR A 46 13.06 -0.23 -7.95
C THR A 46 13.03 -0.93 -9.30
N GLU A 47 12.19 -1.96 -9.39
CA GLU A 47 12.01 -2.80 -10.57
C GLU A 47 10.63 -2.60 -11.18
N TYR A 48 10.60 -2.36 -12.50
CA TYR A 48 9.38 -2.20 -13.26
C TYR A 48 9.01 -3.52 -13.91
N GLN A 49 7.96 -4.16 -13.39
CA GLN A 49 7.38 -5.37 -13.98
C GLN A 49 6.18 -5.02 -14.86
N LYS A 50 5.70 -6.00 -15.64
CA LYS A 50 4.56 -5.79 -16.55
C LYS A 50 3.30 -5.33 -15.83
N ALA A 51 2.96 -5.94 -14.69
CA ALA A 51 1.73 -5.67 -13.95
C ALA A 51 1.95 -4.89 -12.64
N ALA A 52 3.20 -4.61 -12.28
CA ALA A 52 3.55 -4.03 -11.00
C ALA A 52 4.84 -3.20 -11.05
N ILE A 53 5.04 -2.37 -10.03
CA ILE A 53 6.31 -1.75 -9.68
C ILE A 53 6.71 -2.28 -8.31
N GLU A 54 7.88 -2.90 -8.23
CA GLU A 54 8.44 -3.42 -6.99
C GLU A 54 9.51 -2.47 -6.47
N ILE A 55 9.44 -2.17 -5.18
CA ILE A 55 10.36 -1.29 -4.47
C ILE A 55 10.95 -2.10 -3.32
N SER A 56 12.25 -2.36 -3.39
CA SER A 56 13.00 -3.09 -2.38
C SER A 56 13.48 -2.17 -1.26
N ASN A 57 13.94 -2.75 -0.15
CA ASN A 57 14.60 -2.02 0.96
C ASN A 57 13.76 -0.88 1.56
N VAL A 58 12.45 -1.06 1.64
CA VAL A 58 11.54 -0.11 2.26
C VAL A 58 11.62 -0.23 3.77
N ASN A 59 12.05 0.83 4.45
CA ASN A 59 11.96 0.89 5.91
C ASN A 59 10.54 1.27 6.34
N ILE A 60 9.86 0.35 7.04
CA ILE A 60 8.49 0.56 7.50
C ILE A 60 8.48 1.19 8.90
N MET A 61 9.27 0.61 9.81
CA MET A 61 9.43 1.10 11.19
C MET A 61 10.76 0.63 11.76
N GLY A 62 11.55 1.53 12.34
CA GLY A 62 12.79 1.17 13.04
C GLY A 62 13.76 0.39 12.17
N LYS A 63 13.94 -0.91 12.45
CA LYS A 63 14.80 -1.83 11.68
C LYS A 63 14.00 -2.83 10.83
N CYS A 64 12.72 -2.58 10.62
CA CYS A 64 11.81 -3.45 9.90
C CYS A 64 11.76 -3.06 8.43
N ASP A 65 12.60 -3.74 7.67
CA ASP A 65 12.66 -3.58 6.22
C ASP A 65 11.61 -4.47 5.54
N ALA A 66 11.15 -4.01 4.39
CA ALA A 66 10.10 -4.63 3.60
C ALA A 66 10.33 -4.40 2.10
N GLU A 67 9.55 -5.10 1.30
CA GLU A 67 9.40 -4.88 -0.13
C GLU A 67 7.98 -4.38 -0.38
N ALA A 68 7.83 -3.32 -1.17
CA ALA A 68 6.52 -2.81 -1.60
C ALA A 68 6.28 -3.19 -3.06
N ASN A 69 5.09 -3.70 -3.35
CA ASN A 69 4.65 -4.09 -4.67
C ASN A 69 3.37 -3.30 -5.00
N ILE A 70 3.48 -2.36 -5.93
CA ILE A 70 2.39 -1.51 -6.39
C ILE A 70 1.82 -2.13 -7.66
N ARG A 71 0.56 -2.55 -7.62
CA ARG A 71 -0.13 -3.22 -8.73
C ARG A 71 -1.09 -2.28 -9.41
N PHE A 72 -1.20 -2.47 -10.72
CA PHE A 72 -2.05 -1.66 -11.58
C PHE A 72 -3.21 -2.50 -12.14
N ASP A 73 -4.34 -1.84 -12.41
CA ASP A 73 -5.43 -2.40 -13.21
C ASP A 73 -5.10 -2.34 -14.71
N ASP A 74 -6.05 -2.80 -15.53
CA ASP A 74 -5.90 -2.83 -16.99
C ASP A 74 -5.86 -1.43 -17.61
N ALA A 75 -6.32 -0.40 -16.90
CA ALA A 75 -6.21 1.00 -17.28
C ALA A 75 -4.87 1.63 -16.84
N GLY A 76 -4.00 0.87 -16.17
CA GLY A 76 -2.71 1.34 -15.67
C GLY A 76 -2.83 2.23 -14.43
N ILE A 77 -3.91 2.10 -13.66
CA ILE A 77 -4.17 2.86 -12.43
C ILE A 77 -3.86 1.98 -11.22
N VAL A 78 -3.31 2.57 -10.15
CA VAL A 78 -3.03 1.86 -8.90
C VAL A 78 -4.33 1.22 -8.37
N LYS A 79 -4.32 -0.10 -8.24
CA LYS A 79 -5.45 -0.88 -7.70
C LYS A 79 -5.17 -1.50 -6.34
N GLU A 80 -3.90 -1.83 -6.07
CA GLU A 80 -3.47 -2.53 -4.87
C GLU A 80 -2.03 -2.15 -4.55
N VAL A 81 -1.73 -1.96 -3.27
CA VAL A 81 -0.37 -1.83 -2.77
C VAL A 81 -0.15 -2.91 -1.73
N MET A 82 0.85 -3.76 -1.93
CA MET A 82 1.19 -4.84 -1.02
C MET A 82 2.58 -4.59 -0.45
N ILE A 83 2.73 -4.71 0.87
CA ILE A 83 3.99 -4.56 1.57
C ILE A 83 4.31 -5.89 2.24
N ALA A 84 5.42 -6.50 1.86
CA ALA A 84 5.90 -7.75 2.41
C ALA A 84 7.10 -7.50 3.29
N GLY A 85 6.97 -7.78 4.59
CA GLY A 85 8.03 -7.53 5.55
C GLY A 85 9.05 -8.66 5.60
N ASN A 86 10.34 -8.27 5.63
CA ASN A 86 11.43 -9.21 5.79
C ASN A 86 11.28 -10.02 7.09
N PRO A 87 11.80 -11.26 7.12
CA PRO A 87 11.76 -12.07 8.32
C PRO A 87 12.54 -11.41 9.45
N SER A 88 11.92 -11.35 10.63
CA SER A 88 12.54 -10.80 11.85
C SER A 88 12.54 -11.85 12.96
N MET A 89 13.58 -11.81 13.80
CA MET A 89 13.72 -12.74 14.92
C MET A 89 12.50 -12.65 15.85
N GLY A 90 11.86 -13.80 16.10
CA GLY A 90 10.66 -13.90 16.94
C GLY A 90 9.42 -13.17 16.39
N GLY A 91 9.42 -12.77 15.11
CA GLY A 91 8.30 -12.02 14.52
C GLY A 91 8.13 -10.60 15.08
N ARG A 92 9.20 -10.01 15.65
CA ARG A 92 9.17 -8.68 16.27
C ARG A 92 8.59 -7.61 15.35
N CYS A 93 9.01 -7.57 14.09
CA CYS A 93 8.53 -6.57 13.13
C CYS A 93 7.03 -6.71 12.83
N SER A 94 6.53 -7.95 12.74
CA SER A 94 5.10 -8.17 12.55
C SER A 94 4.26 -7.63 13.72
N ASN A 95 4.76 -7.78 14.96
CA ASN A 95 4.07 -7.27 16.15
C ASN A 95 4.12 -5.74 16.23
N GLU A 96 5.27 -5.13 15.90
CA GLU A 96 5.42 -3.67 15.90
C GLU A 96 4.49 -3.01 14.88
N VAL A 97 4.44 -3.53 13.64
CA VAL A 97 3.54 -3.02 12.60
C VAL A 97 2.08 -3.17 13.00
N MET A 98 1.69 -4.33 13.52
CA MET A 98 0.33 -4.55 13.98
C MET A 98 -0.07 -3.64 15.14
N THR A 99 0.85 -3.39 16.08
CA THR A 99 0.62 -2.47 17.20
C THR A 99 0.42 -1.05 16.67
N ALA A 100 1.24 -0.61 15.72
CA ALA A 100 1.12 0.71 15.11
C ALA A 100 -0.19 0.86 14.31
N LEU A 101 -0.59 -0.15 13.54
CA LEU A 101 -1.88 -0.17 12.84
C LEU A 101 -3.06 -0.10 13.81
N SER A 102 -3.00 -0.87 14.90
CA SER A 102 -4.06 -0.88 15.92
C SER A 102 -4.14 0.44 16.69
N ALA A 103 -2.99 1.09 16.93
CA ALA A 103 -2.94 2.41 17.55
C ALA A 103 -3.51 3.51 16.64
N LYS A 104 -3.28 3.42 15.33
CA LYS A 104 -3.77 4.41 14.35
C LYS A 104 -5.25 4.21 14.00
N TYR A 105 -5.68 2.98 13.81
CA TYR A 105 -7.00 2.66 13.24
C TYR A 105 -7.94 1.93 14.22
N GLY A 106 -7.53 1.73 15.47
CA GLY A 106 -8.30 1.01 16.47
C GLY A 106 -8.21 -0.52 16.34
N GLN A 107 -9.11 -1.23 17.02
CA GLN A 107 -9.13 -2.69 16.98
C GLN A 107 -9.52 -3.19 15.58
N PRO A 108 -8.86 -4.23 15.04
CA PRO A 108 -9.22 -4.79 13.75
C PRO A 108 -10.63 -5.39 13.78
N ALA A 109 -11.32 -5.34 12.64
CA ALA A 109 -12.66 -5.88 12.49
C ALA A 109 -12.71 -7.41 12.69
N ASN A 110 -11.63 -8.11 12.37
CA ASN A 110 -11.45 -9.53 12.60
C ASN A 110 -10.02 -9.78 13.08
N TRP A 111 -9.88 -10.54 14.16
CA TRP A 111 -8.63 -11.14 14.63
C TRP A 111 -8.94 -12.63 14.78
N ASP A 112 -8.16 -13.51 14.15
CA ASP A 112 -8.34 -14.98 14.06
C ASP A 112 -9.06 -15.54 12.82
N GLY A 113 -9.24 -14.75 11.76
CA GLY A 113 -9.53 -15.32 10.45
C GLY A 113 -8.31 -16.11 9.95
N ASN A 114 -8.37 -17.44 9.95
CA ASN A 114 -7.45 -18.31 9.20
C ASN A 114 -7.69 -18.10 7.70
N GLY A 115 -7.32 -16.92 7.20
CA GLY A 115 -7.48 -16.54 5.80
C GLY A 115 -6.46 -17.26 4.95
N GLY A 116 -6.88 -18.36 4.34
CA GLY A 116 -6.22 -18.92 3.18
C GLY A 116 -6.03 -17.82 2.15
N SER A 117 -4.80 -17.64 1.67
CA SER A 117 -4.51 -16.83 0.48
C SER A 117 -3.45 -17.56 -0.32
N ILE A 118 -3.47 -17.28 -1.62
CA ILE A 118 -2.92 -17.94 -2.83
C ILE A 118 -1.51 -18.58 -2.71
N LEU A 119 -0.76 -18.34 -1.63
CA LEU A 119 0.58 -18.91 -1.36
C LEU A 119 0.63 -19.91 -0.17
N ALA A 120 -0.50 -20.52 0.20
CA ALA A 120 -0.59 -21.73 1.05
C ALA A 120 0.09 -21.67 2.44
N ARG A 121 0.35 -20.49 3.01
CA ARG A 121 0.87 -20.35 4.38
C ARG A 121 -0.22 -19.94 5.36
N GLN A 122 -0.40 -20.75 6.40
CA GLN A 122 -1.25 -20.43 7.56
C GLN A 122 -0.71 -19.18 8.26
N GLY A 123 -1.63 -18.33 8.70
CA GLY A 123 -1.30 -17.06 9.32
C GLY A 123 -2.54 -16.32 9.78
N LYS A 124 -2.40 -15.55 10.85
CA LYS A 124 -3.46 -14.72 11.40
C LYS A 124 -3.68 -13.50 10.52
N VAL A 125 -4.93 -13.24 10.17
CA VAL A 125 -5.32 -12.08 9.36
C VAL A 125 -6.04 -11.07 10.24
N ALA A 126 -5.64 -9.81 10.13
CA ALA A 126 -6.29 -8.65 10.69
C ALA A 126 -6.73 -7.71 9.57
N ILE A 127 -7.95 -7.16 9.68
CA ILE A 127 -8.51 -6.27 8.67
C ILE A 127 -8.94 -4.97 9.33
N TRP A 128 -8.58 -3.85 8.71
CA TRP A 128 -9.09 -2.52 9.03
C TRP A 128 -9.71 -1.89 7.80
N SER A 129 -10.75 -1.09 8.03
CA SER A 129 -11.33 -0.23 6.99
C SER A 129 -11.01 1.21 7.33
N ARG A 130 -10.42 1.93 6.36
CA ARG A 130 -10.21 3.37 6.46
C ARG A 130 -11.51 4.11 6.08
N PRO A 131 -11.75 5.32 6.61
CA PRO A 131 -12.92 6.13 6.27
C PRO A 131 -13.02 6.51 4.79
N ASP A 132 -11.90 6.49 4.05
CA ASP A 132 -11.81 6.80 2.63
C ASP A 132 -12.12 5.61 1.70
N GLY A 133 -12.64 4.50 2.24
CA GLY A 133 -13.04 3.32 1.45
C GLY A 133 -11.88 2.39 1.09
N VAL A 134 -10.74 2.53 1.77
CA VAL A 134 -9.59 1.61 1.64
C VAL A 134 -9.66 0.53 2.71
N ALA A 135 -9.55 -0.73 2.29
CA ALA A 135 -9.37 -1.86 3.19
C ALA A 135 -7.89 -2.22 3.31
N MET A 136 -7.47 -2.46 4.54
CA MET A 136 -6.12 -2.85 4.91
C MET A 136 -6.17 -4.26 5.48
N ARG A 137 -5.53 -5.21 4.80
CA ARG A 137 -5.40 -6.60 5.25
C ARG A 137 -3.97 -6.85 5.69
N PHE A 138 -3.77 -7.03 6.98
CA PHE A 138 -2.50 -7.48 7.54
C PHE A 138 -2.55 -8.99 7.77
N LYS A 139 -1.57 -9.72 7.26
CA LYS A 139 -1.39 -11.15 7.51
C LYS A 139 -0.05 -11.38 8.20
N LYS A 140 -0.08 -12.02 9.37
CA LYS A 140 1.11 -12.50 10.06
C LYS A 140 1.30 -13.98 9.77
N TYR A 141 2.41 -14.36 9.17
CA TYR A 141 2.70 -15.77 8.86
C TYR A 141 3.21 -16.49 10.11
N GLU A 142 2.69 -17.69 10.38
CA GLU A 142 3.08 -18.49 11.55
C GLU A 142 4.33 -19.37 11.29
N ASN A 143 4.63 -19.66 10.01
CA ASN A 143 5.75 -20.52 9.60
C ASN A 143 6.64 -19.80 8.56
N GLY A 144 7.69 -19.10 9.02
CA GLY A 144 8.50 -18.21 8.18
C GLY A 144 9.96 -18.62 7.96
N ILE A 145 10.30 -19.92 7.90
CA ILE A 145 11.73 -20.36 7.79
C ILE A 145 12.10 -21.04 6.46
N PHE A 146 11.18 -21.51 5.62
CA PHE A 146 11.56 -22.30 4.43
C PHE A 146 11.00 -21.80 3.10
N GLY A 147 11.92 -21.34 2.24
CA GLY A 147 11.88 -21.56 0.78
C GLY A 147 11.36 -20.44 -0.11
N GLY A 148 12.24 -19.91 -0.98
CA GLY A 148 11.93 -19.07 -2.15
C GLY A 148 12.27 -17.59 -1.99
N GLY A 149 12.93 -16.97 -2.98
CA GLY A 149 13.10 -15.51 -3.05
C GLY A 149 11.77 -14.76 -3.27
N GLY A 150 11.74 -13.45 -2.98
CA GLY A 150 10.54 -12.61 -3.07
C GLY A 150 9.56 -12.78 -1.91
N LEU A 151 8.28 -12.43 -2.13
CA LEU A 151 7.16 -12.46 -1.17
C LEU A 151 7.05 -13.76 -0.34
N ALA A 152 7.63 -14.87 -0.83
CA ALA A 152 7.75 -16.14 -0.11
C ALA A 152 8.74 -16.13 1.07
N LYS A 153 9.53 -15.07 1.31
CA LYS A 153 10.34 -14.91 2.55
C LYS A 153 9.60 -14.15 3.65
N ALA A 154 8.47 -13.53 3.34
CA ALA A 154 7.86 -12.55 4.21
C ALA A 154 7.39 -13.18 5.53
N SER A 155 7.68 -12.50 6.65
CA SER A 155 7.11 -12.89 7.96
C SER A 155 5.73 -12.27 8.21
N TRP A 156 5.39 -11.24 7.45
CA TRP A 156 4.08 -10.61 7.43
C TRP A 156 3.85 -9.91 6.08
N GLU A 157 2.58 -9.64 5.79
CA GLU A 157 2.13 -8.94 4.60
C GLU A 157 1.07 -7.91 4.98
N LEU A 158 1.12 -6.72 4.39
CA LEU A 158 0.10 -5.69 4.52
C LEU A 158 -0.37 -5.27 3.14
N THR A 159 -1.65 -5.50 2.87
CA THR A 159 -2.25 -5.24 1.56
C THR A 159 -3.30 -4.14 1.69
N TYR A 160 -3.17 -3.12 0.86
CA TYR A 160 -4.13 -2.03 0.70
C TYR A 160 -4.89 -2.24 -0.60
N SER A 161 -6.21 -2.26 -0.55
CA SER A 161 -7.07 -2.28 -1.74
C SER A 161 -8.31 -1.42 -1.51
N LYS A 162 -8.97 -1.00 -2.60
CA LYS A 162 -10.30 -0.39 -2.49
C LYS A 162 -11.33 -1.46 -2.15
N VAL A 163 -12.32 -1.13 -1.32
CA VAL A 163 -13.37 -2.07 -0.87
C VAL A 163 -14.16 -2.69 -2.03
N ASP A 164 -14.22 -2.03 -3.19
CA ASP A 164 -14.85 -2.59 -4.41
C ASP A 164 -14.01 -3.68 -5.11
N ALA A 165 -12.74 -3.86 -4.72
CA ALA A 165 -11.90 -4.95 -5.16
C ALA A 165 -12.19 -6.17 -4.29
N ASN A 166 -13.15 -7.01 -4.72
CA ASN A 166 -13.53 -8.31 -4.15
C ASN A 166 -12.48 -8.88 -3.17
N PHE A 167 -12.68 -8.64 -1.88
CA PHE A 167 -12.09 -9.51 -0.87
C PHE A 167 -12.82 -10.83 -0.96
N GLY A 168 -12.26 -11.76 -1.73
CA GLY A 168 -12.68 -13.15 -1.67
C GLY A 168 -12.60 -13.61 -0.22
N LEU A 169 -13.78 -13.75 0.39
CA LEU A 169 -14.00 -14.46 1.65
C LEU A 169 -13.55 -15.91 1.51
#